data_AF-A0A9P9YZ80-F1
#
_entry.id   AF-A0A9P9YZ80-F1
#
_cell.length_a   1.000
_cell.length_b   1.000
_cell.length_c   1.000
_cell.angle_alpha   90.00
_cell.angle_beta   90.00
_cell.angle_gamma   90.00
#
_symmetry.space_group_name_H-M   'P 1'
#
loop_
_entity.id
_entity.type
_entity.pdbx_description
1 polymer ?
#
loop_
_entity_poly.entity_id
_entity_poly.type
_entity_poly.pdbx_seq_one_letter_code
_entity_poly.pdbx_strand_id
1 'polypeptide(L)'
;MKLYQLYERKQSVLREMMLQDLQSQVNTLPKLENHNIGGYNFSMVLDEPPKSHWMFSVPLNKLYIRMDKIFNVDVQFKAKMPIQPLNLRVFLCFTKDVSGPVLRCQNHLSVEPVTSQNAKMRESLLRCENPNSTYCGTAQGKGISERYSVLIPLTICRSGNRSGGHVRQTLAFKFVCQNSCIGRKETCLVFCLENPSGDILGQQVMEVKICTCPKRDRNQDERQLNGVKKRKSVADATDEDEPDVKPSKLRRRTGSYKNDIKKEETESNDSHEADTITDWNVSRNKNGEYRLAITCPKKECLLQSIEGMIKEAAAEVLRNPNQESLRRHAKKLLHLKNCAHELP
;
A
#
# COMPACT_ATOMS: atom_id res chain seq x y z
N MET A 1 -19.97 15.97 -41.59
CA MET A 1 -19.46 16.76 -40.44
C MET A 1 -20.29 16.63 -39.16
N LYS A 2 -21.62 16.82 -39.17
CA LYS A 2 -22.45 16.80 -37.94
C LYS A 2 -22.49 15.45 -37.19
N LEU A 3 -22.43 14.32 -37.90
CA LEU A 3 -22.42 12.97 -37.29
C LEU A 3 -21.13 12.65 -36.51
N TYR A 4 -19.98 13.14 -36.98
CA TYR A 4 -18.68 12.91 -36.34
C TYR A 4 -18.57 13.68 -35.01
N GLN A 5 -19.04 14.94 -34.99
CA GLN A 5 -19.13 15.74 -33.77
C GLN A 5 -20.10 15.16 -32.73
N LEU A 6 -21.21 14.56 -33.17
CA LEU A 6 -22.13 13.84 -32.28
C LEU A 6 -21.50 12.58 -31.67
N TYR A 7 -20.67 11.87 -32.44
CA TYR A 7 -19.97 10.68 -31.96
C TYR A 7 -18.87 11.04 -30.95
N GLU A 8 -18.04 12.04 -31.22
CA GLU A 8 -17.05 12.54 -30.25
C GLU A 8 -17.70 13.07 -28.97
N ARG A 9 -18.83 13.79 -29.09
CA ARG A 9 -19.56 14.30 -27.92
C ARG A 9 -20.18 13.19 -27.09
N LYS A 10 -20.67 12.11 -27.72
CA LYS A 10 -21.13 10.92 -26.99
C LYS A 10 -19.99 10.20 -26.29
N GLN A 11 -18.82 10.07 -26.93
CA GLN A 11 -17.64 9.50 -26.30
C GLN A 11 -17.09 10.36 -25.16
N SER A 12 -17.14 11.70 -25.29
CA SER A 12 -16.70 12.60 -24.22
C SER A 12 -17.64 12.54 -23.01
N VAL A 13 -18.96 12.49 -23.22
CA VAL A 13 -19.94 12.35 -22.14
C VAL A 13 -19.83 11.00 -21.45
N LEU A 14 -19.68 9.89 -22.20
CA LEU A 14 -19.44 8.58 -21.60
C LEU A 14 -18.13 8.55 -20.80
N ARG A 15 -17.08 9.19 -21.31
CA ARG A 15 -15.79 9.32 -20.61
C ARG A 15 -15.93 10.16 -19.33
N GLU A 16 -16.66 11.26 -19.37
CA GLU A 16 -16.93 12.10 -18.19
C GLU A 16 -17.76 11.37 -17.14
N MET A 17 -18.80 10.62 -17.54
CA MET A 17 -19.60 9.80 -16.63
C MET A 17 -18.74 8.70 -15.99
N MET A 18 -17.89 8.02 -16.77
CA MET A 18 -16.95 7.02 -16.23
C MET A 18 -15.95 7.66 -15.25
N LEU A 19 -15.48 8.88 -15.51
CA LEU A 19 -14.56 9.61 -14.62
C LEU A 19 -15.25 10.08 -13.32
N GLN A 20 -16.52 10.51 -13.39
CA GLN A 20 -17.32 10.85 -12.21
C GLN A 20 -17.59 9.63 -11.32
N ASP A 21 -17.87 8.47 -11.91
CA ASP A 21 -18.04 7.21 -11.16
C ASP A 21 -16.74 6.79 -10.47
N LEU A 22 -15.57 7.05 -11.06
CA LEU A 22 -14.25 6.77 -10.46
C LEU A 22 -13.96 7.68 -9.26
N GLN A 23 -14.29 8.97 -9.37
CA GLN A 23 -14.11 9.96 -8.30
C GLN A 23 -15.03 9.71 -7.10
N SER A 24 -16.16 9.01 -7.32
CA SER A 24 -17.11 8.60 -6.28
C SER A 24 -16.58 7.47 -5.38
N GLN A 25 -15.73 6.56 -5.91
CA GLN A 25 -15.40 5.31 -5.21
C GLN A 25 -14.62 5.52 -3.90
N VAL A 26 -13.83 6.58 -3.80
CA VAL A 26 -12.92 6.81 -2.65
C VAL A 26 -13.67 7.15 -1.36
N ASN A 27 -14.87 7.72 -1.46
CA ASN A 27 -15.72 8.09 -0.32
C ASN A 27 -16.83 7.07 -0.05
N THR A 28 -16.89 5.99 -0.83
CA THR A 28 -17.86 4.90 -0.63
C THR A 28 -17.34 3.86 0.36
N LEU A 29 -18.25 3.05 0.90
CA LEU A 29 -17.89 1.90 1.72
C LEU A 29 -17.05 0.92 0.90
N PRO A 30 -16.01 0.30 1.50
CA PRO A 30 -15.16 -0.63 0.79
C PRO A 30 -15.96 -1.87 0.35
N LYS A 31 -15.98 -2.12 -0.96
CA LYS A 31 -16.49 -3.37 -1.53
C LYS A 31 -15.35 -4.38 -1.47
N LEU A 32 -15.47 -5.46 -0.72
CA LEU A 32 -14.37 -6.41 -0.48
C LEU A 32 -14.17 -7.40 -1.65
N GLU A 33 -14.02 -6.87 -2.86
CA GLU A 33 -13.92 -7.65 -4.10
C GLU A 33 -12.66 -7.29 -4.88
N ASN A 34 -12.04 -8.27 -5.53
CA ASN A 34 -10.87 -8.03 -6.36
C ASN A 34 -11.29 -7.47 -7.71
N HIS A 35 -10.66 -6.39 -8.16
CA HIS A 35 -10.92 -5.83 -9.49
C HIS A 35 -9.70 -5.13 -10.08
N ASN A 36 -9.68 -5.00 -11.40
CA ASN A 36 -8.55 -4.46 -12.18
C ASN A 36 -9.02 -3.44 -13.23
N ILE A 37 -9.91 -2.52 -12.82
CA ILE A 37 -10.64 -1.62 -13.72
C ILE A 37 -9.73 -0.68 -14.54
N GLY A 38 -8.55 -0.32 -14.03
CA GLY A 38 -7.58 0.53 -14.70
C GLY A 38 -6.73 -0.19 -15.75
N GLY A 39 -6.85 -1.52 -15.89
CA GLY A 39 -6.07 -2.31 -16.84
C GLY A 39 -4.56 -2.35 -16.53
N TYR A 40 -4.21 -2.21 -15.24
CA TYR A 40 -2.83 -2.31 -14.74
C TYR A 40 -2.45 -3.73 -14.34
N ASN A 41 -3.33 -4.73 -14.46
CA ASN A 41 -3.09 -6.11 -14.01
C ASN A 41 -2.47 -6.16 -12.60
N PHE A 42 -3.04 -5.35 -11.71
CA PHE A 42 -2.60 -5.19 -10.34
C PHE A 42 -2.79 -6.50 -9.56
N SER A 43 -1.70 -7.01 -9.01
CA SER A 43 -1.65 -8.26 -8.27
C SER A 43 -0.63 -8.18 -7.13
N MET A 44 -0.81 -9.06 -6.14
CA MET A 44 0.06 -9.16 -4.98
C MET A 44 0.61 -10.57 -4.87
N VAL A 45 1.91 -10.68 -4.65
CA VAL A 45 2.57 -11.96 -4.42
C VAL A 45 3.20 -11.94 -3.04
N LEU A 46 2.88 -12.94 -2.24
CA LEU A 46 3.49 -13.17 -0.94
C LEU A 46 4.33 -14.43 -1.06
N ASP A 47 5.64 -14.29 -0.88
CA ASP A 47 6.56 -15.42 -0.84
C ASP A 47 6.96 -15.67 0.63
N GLU A 48 6.58 -16.84 1.16
CA GLU A 48 6.82 -17.19 2.56
C GLU A 48 8.29 -17.61 2.74
N PRO A 49 9.12 -16.84 3.47
CA PRO A 49 10.51 -17.20 3.63
C PRO A 49 10.66 -18.44 4.54
N PRO A 50 11.75 -19.22 4.38
CA PRO A 50 12.05 -20.33 5.26
C PRO A 50 12.10 -19.88 6.73
N LYS A 51 11.36 -20.55 7.62
CA LYS A 51 11.24 -20.23 9.06
C LYS A 51 10.62 -18.86 9.38
N SER A 52 9.64 -18.44 8.59
CA SER A 52 8.91 -17.19 8.82
C SER A 52 8.11 -17.15 10.14
N HIS A 53 7.86 -15.93 10.64
CA HIS A 53 6.92 -15.65 11.72
C HIS A 53 5.49 -15.39 11.25
N TRP A 54 5.27 -15.46 9.94
CA TRP A 54 3.98 -15.39 9.28
C TRP A 54 3.86 -16.55 8.30
N MET A 55 2.64 -16.96 7.98
CA MET A 55 2.39 -17.98 6.97
C MET A 55 1.19 -17.57 6.13
N PHE A 56 1.21 -17.94 4.86
CA PHE A 56 0.12 -17.65 3.95
C PHE A 56 -0.58 -18.95 3.53
N SER A 57 -1.90 -18.96 3.60
CA SER A 57 -2.73 -20.05 3.09
C SER A 57 -3.29 -19.63 1.74
N VAL A 58 -2.70 -20.18 0.68
CA VAL A 58 -3.20 -20.02 -0.70
C VAL A 58 -4.68 -20.41 -0.84
N PRO A 59 -5.16 -21.57 -0.34
CA PRO A 59 -6.57 -21.97 -0.55
C PRO A 59 -7.57 -21.08 0.20
N LEU A 60 -7.15 -20.41 1.27
CA LEU A 60 -7.98 -19.47 2.03
C LEU A 60 -7.73 -18.01 1.63
N ASN A 61 -6.75 -17.73 0.76
CA ASN A 61 -6.24 -16.39 0.51
C ASN A 61 -6.04 -15.60 1.81
N LYS A 62 -5.35 -16.22 2.79
CA LYS A 62 -5.33 -15.76 4.18
C LYS A 62 -3.93 -15.73 4.79
N LEU A 63 -3.55 -14.57 5.31
CA LEU A 63 -2.31 -14.32 6.03
C LEU A 63 -2.48 -14.58 7.53
N TYR A 64 -1.61 -15.38 8.11
CA TYR A 64 -1.49 -15.62 9.55
C TYR A 64 -0.17 -15.06 10.05
N ILE A 65 -0.19 -14.14 11.01
CA ILE A 65 1.02 -13.42 11.41
C ILE A 65 1.03 -13.07 12.89
N ARG A 66 2.21 -13.05 13.50
CA ARG A 66 2.39 -12.52 14.87
C ARG A 66 2.45 -10.99 14.87
N MET A 67 1.92 -10.39 15.93
CA MET A 67 2.07 -8.96 16.18
C MET A 67 3.55 -8.56 16.17
N ASP A 68 3.84 -7.36 15.66
CA ASP A 68 5.18 -6.76 15.53
C ASP A 68 6.17 -7.55 14.68
N LYS A 69 5.68 -8.50 13.86
CA LYS A 69 6.49 -9.19 12.87
C LYS A 69 6.21 -8.64 11.48
N ILE A 70 7.29 -8.53 10.71
CA ILE A 70 7.26 -7.99 9.35
C ILE A 70 6.92 -9.12 8.37
N PHE A 71 6.06 -8.80 7.41
CA PHE A 71 5.82 -9.59 6.22
C PHE A 71 6.04 -8.72 4.98
N ASN A 72 6.54 -9.35 3.92
CA ASN A 72 6.81 -8.68 2.65
C ASN A 72 5.71 -9.03 1.65
N VAL A 73 5.31 -8.05 0.86
CA VAL A 73 4.36 -8.19 -0.23
C VAL A 73 5.00 -7.63 -1.49
N ASP A 74 5.15 -8.47 -2.50
CA ASP A 74 5.56 -8.06 -3.84
C ASP A 74 4.35 -7.53 -4.58
N VAL A 75 4.32 -6.21 -4.74
CA VAL A 75 3.30 -5.52 -5.51
C VAL A 75 3.67 -5.57 -6.98
N GLN A 76 2.78 -6.10 -7.82
CA GLN A 76 3.00 -6.25 -9.26
C GLN A 76 1.92 -5.51 -10.06
N PHE A 77 2.35 -4.72 -11.03
CA PHE A 77 1.43 -4.01 -11.93
C PHE A 77 2.11 -3.70 -13.27
N LYS A 78 1.32 -3.67 -14.34
CA LYS A 78 1.77 -3.32 -15.69
C LYS A 78 1.88 -1.81 -15.85
N ALA A 79 3.04 -1.31 -16.25
CA ALA A 79 3.19 0.10 -16.58
C ALA A 79 2.39 0.45 -17.86
N LYS A 80 1.67 1.58 -17.83
CA LYS A 80 0.93 2.10 -18.99
C LYS A 80 1.57 3.41 -19.45
N MET A 81 1.47 3.69 -20.74
CA MET A 81 1.88 4.96 -21.34
C MET A 81 0.65 5.86 -21.54
N PRO A 82 0.71 7.17 -21.23
CA PRO A 82 1.84 7.85 -20.57
C PRO A 82 2.02 7.40 -19.11
N ILE A 83 3.26 7.39 -18.64
CA ILE A 83 3.58 7.00 -17.26
C ILE A 83 2.95 8.02 -16.31
N GLN A 84 2.09 7.54 -15.42
CA GLN A 84 1.49 8.34 -14.35
C GLN A 84 2.02 7.88 -12.98
N PRO A 85 2.11 8.80 -11.99
CA PRO A 85 2.39 8.39 -10.62
C PRO A 85 1.24 7.53 -10.10
N LEU A 86 1.57 6.49 -9.35
CA LEU A 86 0.60 5.60 -8.73
C LEU A 86 0.88 5.53 -7.24
N ASN A 87 -0.18 5.40 -6.46
CA ASN A 87 -0.09 5.19 -5.02
C ASN A 87 -0.71 3.83 -4.68
N LEU A 88 -0.19 3.19 -3.65
CA LEU A 88 -0.83 2.04 -3.03
C LEU A 88 -1.43 2.49 -1.71
N ARG A 89 -2.75 2.39 -1.58
CA ARG A 89 -3.43 2.50 -0.28
C ARG A 89 -3.61 1.11 0.31
N VAL A 90 -3.25 0.96 1.58
CA VAL A 90 -3.46 -0.28 2.31
C VAL A 90 -4.20 0.00 3.61
N PHE A 91 -5.28 -0.73 3.86
CA PHE A 91 -6.08 -0.58 5.08
C PHE A 91 -6.70 -1.91 5.52
N LEU A 92 -7.08 -1.98 6.80
CA LEU A 92 -7.83 -3.12 7.32
C LEU A 92 -9.33 -2.85 7.27
N CYS A 93 -10.10 -3.92 7.04
CA CYS A 93 -11.55 -3.91 7.13
C CYS A 93 -12.05 -5.18 7.83
N PHE A 94 -13.20 -5.12 8.51
CA PHE A 94 -13.85 -6.34 8.98
C PHE A 94 -14.63 -6.97 7.82
N THR A 95 -14.48 -8.28 7.63
CA THR A 95 -15.09 -8.99 6.50
C THR A 95 -16.61 -8.90 6.47
N LYS A 96 -17.25 -8.89 7.66
CA LYS A 96 -18.72 -8.87 7.82
C LYS A 96 -19.30 -7.50 8.15
N ASP A 97 -18.45 -6.55 8.53
CA ASP A 97 -18.88 -5.25 9.08
C ASP A 97 -17.97 -4.14 8.55
N VAL A 98 -18.27 -3.74 7.31
CA VAL A 98 -17.52 -2.69 6.62
C VAL A 98 -17.93 -1.28 7.09
N SER A 99 -18.81 -1.14 8.08
CA SER A 99 -19.41 0.15 8.44
C SER A 99 -18.43 1.12 9.10
N GLY A 100 -17.41 0.62 9.80
CA GLY A 100 -16.45 1.41 10.57
C GLY A 100 -15.00 0.93 10.44
N PRO A 101 -14.01 1.79 10.75
CA PRO A 101 -12.59 1.47 10.62
C PRO A 101 -12.17 0.43 11.67
N VAL A 102 -11.10 -0.31 11.36
CA VAL A 102 -10.47 -1.20 12.35
C VAL A 102 -9.55 -0.37 13.24
N LEU A 103 -9.94 -0.24 14.52
CA LEU A 103 -9.22 0.57 15.50
C LEU A 103 -8.20 -0.27 16.29
N ARG A 104 -7.09 0.36 16.68
CA ARG A 104 -6.19 -0.21 17.70
C ARG A 104 -6.87 -0.25 19.06
N CYS A 105 -6.47 -1.18 19.92
CA CYS A 105 -6.95 -1.21 21.30
C CYS A 105 -6.22 -0.18 22.17
N GLN A 106 -6.90 0.29 23.22
CA GLN A 106 -6.37 1.30 24.13
C GLN A 106 -5.06 0.85 24.80
N ASN A 107 -4.95 -0.44 25.14
CA ASN A 107 -3.77 -0.99 25.80
C ASN A 107 -2.51 -0.92 24.94
N HIS A 108 -2.61 -1.16 23.63
CA HIS A 108 -1.45 -1.05 22.74
C HIS A 108 -1.19 0.40 22.31
N LEU A 109 -2.22 1.26 22.31
CA LEU A 109 -2.04 2.69 22.11
C LEU A 109 -1.24 3.31 23.27
N SER A 110 -1.59 3.02 24.52
CA SER A 110 -1.00 3.65 25.71
C SER A 110 0.52 3.43 25.86
N VAL A 111 1.06 2.34 25.30
CA VAL A 111 2.50 2.03 25.33
C VAL A 111 3.31 2.94 24.40
N GLU A 112 2.69 3.49 23.34
CA GLU A 112 3.36 4.35 22.37
C GLU A 112 3.16 5.82 22.76
N PRO A 113 4.22 6.59 23.05
CA PRO A 113 4.10 8.01 23.40
C PRO A 113 3.61 8.81 22.19
N VAL A 114 2.79 9.83 22.44
CA VAL A 114 2.28 10.73 21.39
C VAL A 114 3.33 11.81 21.12
N THR A 115 3.78 11.90 19.88
CA THR A 115 4.59 12.99 19.36
C THR A 115 3.87 13.64 18.18
N SER A 116 4.21 14.90 17.87
CA SER A 116 3.63 15.62 16.73
C SER A 116 3.86 14.91 15.39
N GLN A 117 4.96 14.18 15.25
CA GLN A 117 5.33 13.47 14.04
C GLN A 117 4.72 12.06 13.94
N ASN A 118 4.30 11.44 15.06
CA ASN A 118 3.80 10.08 15.06
C ASN A 118 2.28 9.95 15.26
N ALA A 119 1.54 11.05 15.51
CA ALA A 119 0.14 10.98 15.92
C ALA A 119 -0.75 10.10 15.00
N LYS A 120 -0.70 10.31 13.69
CA LYS A 120 -1.48 9.51 12.72
C LYS A 120 -0.95 8.07 12.59
N MET A 121 0.36 7.91 12.61
CA MET A 121 0.99 6.59 12.55
C MET A 121 0.56 5.76 13.76
N ARG A 122 0.59 6.36 14.95
CA ARG A 122 0.22 5.76 16.24
C ARG A 122 -1.18 5.16 16.21
N GLU A 123 -2.14 5.87 15.63
CA GLU A 123 -3.52 5.39 15.56
C GLU A 123 -3.70 4.21 14.60
N SER A 124 -2.85 4.11 13.58
CA SER A 124 -2.91 3.03 12.58
C SER A 124 -2.44 1.68 13.14
N LEU A 125 -3.30 0.66 12.99
CA LEU A 125 -2.99 -0.74 13.33
C LEU A 125 -1.95 -1.34 12.37
N LEU A 126 -2.02 -0.97 11.09
CA LEU A 126 -1.05 -1.35 10.06
C LEU A 126 0.11 -0.36 10.08
N ARG A 127 1.34 -0.87 9.99
CA ARG A 127 2.56 -0.07 9.79
C ARG A 127 3.27 -0.54 8.54
N CYS A 128 3.91 0.41 7.85
CA CYS A 128 4.79 0.17 6.73
C CYS A 128 6.20 0.63 7.10
N GLU A 129 7.20 -0.18 6.74
CA GLU A 129 8.62 0.16 6.95
C GLU A 129 9.16 1.10 5.84
N ASN A 130 8.37 1.40 4.80
CA ASN A 130 8.78 2.29 3.73
C ASN A 130 8.81 3.76 4.23
N PRO A 131 9.95 4.47 4.11
CA PRO A 131 10.09 5.83 4.62
C PRO A 131 9.18 6.85 3.92
N ASN A 132 8.77 6.58 2.67
CA ASN A 132 7.88 7.44 1.89
C ASN A 132 6.40 7.16 2.18
N SER A 133 6.09 6.31 3.16
CA SER A 133 4.72 6.01 3.53
C SER A 133 4.07 7.15 4.31
N THR A 134 2.82 7.46 3.98
CA THR A 134 2.01 8.47 4.67
C THR A 134 0.82 7.81 5.33
N TYR A 135 0.55 8.17 6.59
CA TYR A 135 -0.58 7.66 7.36
C TYR A 135 -1.75 8.64 7.27
N CYS A 136 -2.92 8.11 6.94
CA CYS A 136 -4.14 8.88 6.76
C CYS A 136 -5.31 8.25 7.53
N GLY A 137 -6.40 9.00 7.66
CA GLY A 137 -7.67 8.52 8.19
C GLY A 137 -8.01 9.04 9.58
N THR A 138 -9.19 8.66 10.04
CA THR A 138 -9.76 9.04 11.35
C THR A 138 -10.56 7.89 11.96
N ALA A 139 -10.85 7.97 13.26
CA ALA A 139 -11.67 6.99 13.96
C ALA A 139 -13.14 6.94 13.48
N GLN A 140 -13.62 7.98 12.80
CA GLN A 140 -14.99 8.08 12.27
C GLN A 140 -15.07 7.84 10.76
N GLY A 141 -13.93 7.54 10.12
CA GLY A 141 -13.86 7.40 8.66
C GLY A 141 -14.69 6.24 8.15
N LYS A 142 -15.58 6.51 7.20
CA LYS A 142 -16.41 5.48 6.55
C LYS A 142 -16.00 5.24 5.11
N GLY A 143 -15.49 6.24 4.40
CA GLY A 143 -14.92 6.05 3.07
C GLY A 143 -13.60 5.27 3.08
N ILE A 144 -13.15 4.81 1.92
CA ILE A 144 -11.82 4.23 1.74
C ILE A 144 -10.72 5.28 2.06
N SER A 145 -10.90 6.53 1.66
CA SER A 145 -9.99 7.65 1.92
C SER A 145 -9.93 8.08 3.39
N GLU A 146 -11.05 7.96 4.10
CA GLU A 146 -11.23 8.53 5.44
C GLU A 146 -10.82 7.57 6.56
N ARG A 147 -10.71 6.28 6.27
CA ARG A 147 -10.31 5.24 7.23
C ARG A 147 -8.80 5.22 7.43
N TYR A 148 -8.39 4.68 8.58
CA TYR A 148 -6.98 4.46 8.85
C TYR A 148 -6.34 3.62 7.75
N SER A 149 -5.44 4.25 7.02
CA SER A 149 -4.81 3.70 5.83
C SER A 149 -3.37 4.18 5.74
N VAL A 150 -2.56 3.35 5.08
CA VAL A 150 -1.18 3.68 4.74
C VAL A 150 -1.13 3.90 3.24
N LEU A 151 -0.67 5.08 2.82
CA LEU A 151 -0.41 5.43 1.44
C LEU A 151 1.07 5.28 1.14
N ILE A 152 1.41 4.52 0.11
CA ILE A 152 2.79 4.30 -0.33
C ILE A 152 2.90 4.71 -1.80
N PRO A 153 3.74 5.70 -2.15
CA PRO A 153 4.05 6.02 -3.54
C PRO A 153 4.72 4.82 -4.21
N LEU A 154 4.16 4.38 -5.34
CA LEU A 154 4.71 3.28 -6.12
C LEU A 154 5.75 3.83 -7.11
N THR A 155 6.95 3.29 -7.02
CA THR A 155 8.06 3.67 -7.90
C THR A 155 8.08 2.77 -9.11
N ILE A 156 8.00 3.37 -10.31
CA ILE A 156 8.22 2.65 -11.56
C ILE A 156 9.73 2.53 -11.76
N CYS A 157 10.32 1.49 -11.14
CA CYS A 157 11.74 1.20 -11.29
C CYS A 157 12.02 0.82 -12.75
N ARG A 158 12.84 1.62 -13.45
CA ARG A 158 13.21 1.36 -14.86
C ARG A 158 14.05 0.09 -15.05
N SER A 159 14.71 -0.37 -13.98
CA SER A 159 15.81 -1.37 -14.01
C SER A 159 15.50 -2.74 -13.37
N GLY A 160 14.32 -2.98 -12.82
CA GLY A 160 14.00 -4.27 -12.17
C GLY A 160 13.30 -5.23 -13.12
N ASN A 161 13.96 -6.33 -13.50
CA ASN A 161 13.45 -7.48 -14.27
C ASN A 161 12.16 -7.21 -15.08
N ARG A 162 12.33 -6.62 -16.28
CA ARG A 162 11.27 -6.44 -17.28
C ARG A 162 10.89 -7.76 -17.93
N SER A 163 10.49 -8.75 -17.14
CA SER A 163 9.80 -9.92 -17.66
C SER A 163 8.36 -9.47 -17.99
N GLY A 164 8.13 -9.07 -19.25
CA GLY A 164 6.77 -8.85 -19.77
C GLY A 164 6.08 -7.52 -19.39
N GLY A 165 6.83 -6.44 -19.11
CA GLY A 165 6.25 -5.10 -18.90
C GLY A 165 5.57 -4.87 -17.55
N HIS A 166 5.77 -5.77 -16.59
CA HIS A 166 5.30 -5.61 -15.22
C HIS A 166 6.39 -4.96 -14.36
N VAL A 167 5.98 -4.02 -13.52
CA VAL A 167 6.75 -3.39 -12.46
C VAL A 167 6.50 -4.21 -11.19
N ARG A 168 7.57 -4.49 -10.45
CA ARG A 168 7.51 -5.15 -9.15
C ARG A 168 8.15 -4.28 -8.08
N GLN A 169 7.43 -4.10 -6.96
CA GLN A 169 7.94 -3.38 -5.79
C GLN A 169 7.61 -4.17 -4.52
N THR A 170 8.65 -4.54 -3.76
CA THR A 170 8.49 -5.23 -2.48
C THR A 170 8.22 -4.21 -1.38
N LEU A 171 7.14 -4.42 -0.63
CA LEU A 171 6.75 -3.60 0.51
C LEU A 171 6.70 -4.42 1.79
N ALA A 172 7.26 -3.86 2.87
CA ALA A 172 7.29 -4.48 4.19
C ALA A 172 6.23 -3.85 5.10
N PHE A 173 5.40 -4.71 5.69
CA PHE A 173 4.30 -4.33 6.57
C PHE A 173 4.37 -5.09 7.90
N LYS A 174 3.79 -4.50 8.95
CA LYS A 174 3.56 -5.17 10.25
C LYS A 174 2.27 -4.71 10.90
N PHE A 175 1.79 -5.49 11.86
CA PHE A 175 0.60 -5.17 12.66
C PHE A 175 0.96 -4.97 14.13
N VAL A 176 0.47 -3.88 14.72
CA VAL A 176 0.79 -3.47 16.11
C VAL A 176 -0.38 -3.68 17.09
N CYS A 177 -1.29 -4.60 16.74
CA CYS A 177 -2.40 -5.06 17.57
C CYS A 177 -2.83 -6.46 17.14
N GLN A 178 -3.53 -7.22 17.99
CA GLN A 178 -3.97 -8.60 17.69
C GLN A 178 -5.48 -8.66 17.43
N ASN A 179 -5.95 -9.68 16.69
CA ASN A 179 -7.38 -9.91 16.49
C ASN A 179 -8.13 -10.13 17.83
N SER A 180 -7.47 -10.70 18.84
CA SER A 180 -8.03 -10.86 20.20
C SER A 180 -8.41 -9.53 20.86
N CYS A 181 -7.72 -8.44 20.52
CA CYS A 181 -7.97 -7.11 21.08
C CYS A 181 -9.12 -6.37 20.38
N ILE A 182 -9.37 -6.68 19.11
CA ILE A 182 -10.37 -6.02 18.26
C ILE A 182 -11.65 -6.88 18.11
N GLY A 183 -12.00 -7.61 19.17
CA GLY A 183 -13.24 -8.38 19.25
C GLY A 183 -13.23 -9.71 18.49
N ARG A 184 -12.06 -10.25 18.12
CA ARG A 184 -11.89 -11.52 17.37
C ARG A 184 -12.70 -11.59 16.07
N LYS A 185 -13.10 -10.45 15.52
CA LYS A 185 -13.78 -10.35 14.23
C LYS A 185 -12.82 -10.76 13.12
N GLU A 186 -13.39 -11.35 12.06
CA GLU A 186 -12.67 -11.65 10.83
C GLU A 186 -12.28 -10.35 10.15
N THR A 187 -11.00 -10.25 9.78
CA THR A 187 -10.41 -9.06 9.19
C THR A 187 -9.80 -9.40 7.84
N CYS A 188 -9.84 -8.45 6.92
CA CYS A 188 -9.11 -8.49 5.67
C CYS A 188 -8.19 -7.27 5.55
N LEU A 189 -7.16 -7.45 4.74
CA LEU A 189 -6.25 -6.41 4.31
C LEU A 189 -6.62 -6.08 2.87
N VAL A 190 -6.98 -4.81 2.64
CA VAL A 190 -7.38 -4.30 1.33
C VAL A 190 -6.27 -3.45 0.78
N PHE A 191 -5.90 -3.72 -0.47
CA PHE A 191 -4.89 -2.99 -1.22
C PHE A 191 -5.56 -2.33 -2.41
N CYS A 192 -5.49 -1.00 -2.50
CA CYS A 192 -6.01 -0.22 -3.61
C CYS A 192 -4.86 0.44 -4.36
N LEU A 193 -4.80 0.21 -5.67
CA LEU A 193 -3.96 0.96 -6.58
C LEU A 193 -4.68 2.25 -6.95
N GLU A 194 -4.14 3.40 -6.56
CA GLU A 194 -4.74 4.72 -6.76
C GLU A 194 -3.95 5.56 -7.75
N ASN A 195 -4.64 6.38 -8.53
CA ASN A 195 -4.02 7.45 -9.30
C ASN A 195 -3.76 8.69 -8.41
N PRO A 196 -3.11 9.76 -8.93
CA PRO A 196 -2.86 10.98 -8.15
C PRO A 196 -4.13 11.73 -7.74
N SER A 197 -5.24 11.51 -8.45
CA SER A 197 -6.56 12.07 -8.12
C SER A 197 -7.25 11.33 -6.98
N GLY A 198 -6.72 10.17 -6.56
CA GLY A 198 -7.29 9.29 -5.55
C GLY A 198 -8.22 8.20 -6.10
N ASP A 199 -8.42 8.14 -7.42
CA ASP A 199 -9.32 7.16 -8.02
C ASP A 199 -8.72 5.74 -7.95
N ILE A 200 -9.55 4.77 -7.59
CA ILE A 200 -9.14 3.37 -7.45
C ILE A 200 -9.09 2.72 -8.84
N LEU A 201 -7.89 2.33 -9.26
CA LEU A 201 -7.62 1.67 -10.54
C LEU A 201 -7.64 0.14 -10.41
N GLY A 202 -7.40 -0.38 -9.22
CA GLY A 202 -7.42 -1.81 -8.96
C GLY A 202 -7.46 -2.07 -7.47
N GLN A 203 -8.03 -3.21 -7.10
CA GLN A 203 -8.15 -3.63 -5.72
C GLN A 203 -7.83 -5.10 -5.58
N GLN A 204 -7.08 -5.44 -4.54
CA GLN A 204 -6.81 -6.80 -4.10
C GLN A 204 -7.13 -6.92 -2.61
N VAL A 205 -7.83 -7.98 -2.24
CA VAL A 205 -8.26 -8.27 -0.88
C VAL A 205 -7.69 -9.62 -0.47
N MET A 206 -7.14 -9.66 0.74
CA MET A 206 -6.62 -10.86 1.38
C MET A 206 -7.14 -10.93 2.82
N GLU A 207 -7.56 -12.10 3.28
CA GLU A 207 -7.90 -12.27 4.70
C GLU A 207 -6.64 -12.19 5.57
N VAL A 208 -6.78 -11.69 6.80
CA VAL A 208 -5.67 -11.62 7.75
C VAL A 208 -6.10 -12.02 9.16
N LYS A 209 -5.24 -12.80 9.84
CA LYS A 209 -5.38 -13.19 11.24
C LYS A 209 -4.09 -12.95 12.00
N ILE A 210 -4.10 -11.90 12.80
CA ILE A 210 -3.01 -11.48 13.68
C ILE A 210 -3.14 -12.25 14.99
N CYS A 211 -2.27 -13.25 15.16
CA CYS A 211 -2.37 -14.27 16.19
C CYS A 211 -1.00 -14.66 16.77
N THR A 212 -0.98 -15.28 17.94
CA THR A 212 0.26 -15.70 18.62
C THR A 212 0.87 -16.97 18.01
N CYS A 213 0.04 -17.84 17.42
CA CYS A 213 0.45 -19.13 16.85
C CYS A 213 -0.04 -19.31 15.40
N PRO A 214 0.55 -18.60 14.42
CA PRO A 214 0.14 -18.66 13.00
C PRO A 214 -0.02 -20.09 12.45
N LYS A 215 0.93 -20.98 12.75
CA LYS A 215 0.91 -22.37 12.30
C LYS A 215 -0.26 -23.21 12.81
N ARG A 216 -0.61 -23.04 14.09
CA ARG A 216 -1.76 -23.75 14.66
C ARG A 216 -3.05 -23.27 14.01
N ASP A 217 -3.20 -21.95 13.91
CA ASP A 217 -4.41 -21.31 13.44
C ASP A 217 -4.63 -21.55 11.93
N ARG A 218 -3.58 -21.49 11.10
CA ARG A 218 -3.65 -21.87 9.67
C ARG A 218 -4.12 -23.31 9.51
N ASN A 219 -3.45 -24.24 10.17
CA ASN A 219 -3.78 -25.67 10.05
C ASN A 219 -5.22 -25.97 10.52
N GLN A 220 -5.69 -25.26 11.55
CA GLN A 220 -7.05 -25.40 12.05
C GLN A 220 -8.09 -24.88 11.03
N ASP A 221 -7.86 -23.74 10.41
CA ASP A 221 -8.77 -23.17 9.43
C ASP A 221 -8.75 -23.97 8.11
N GLU A 222 -7.59 -24.45 7.65
CA GLU A 222 -7.48 -25.32 6.47
C GLU A 222 -8.19 -26.68 6.67
N ARG A 223 -8.10 -27.24 7.89
CA ARG A 223 -8.85 -28.46 8.24
C ARG A 223 -10.35 -28.23 8.21
N GLN A 224 -10.82 -27.06 8.66
CA GLN A 224 -12.24 -26.73 8.58
C GLN A 224 -12.70 -26.60 7.12
N LEU A 225 -11.91 -25.95 6.26
CA LEU A 225 -12.20 -25.87 4.83
C LEU A 225 -12.36 -27.26 4.19
N ASN A 226 -11.46 -28.18 4.53
CA ASN A 226 -11.50 -29.56 4.00
C ASN A 226 -12.61 -30.41 4.63
N GLY A 227 -12.91 -30.22 5.92
CA GLY A 227 -14.00 -30.90 6.61
C GLY A 227 -15.39 -30.49 6.11
N VAL A 228 -15.56 -29.21 5.74
CA VAL A 228 -16.79 -28.72 5.08
C VAL A 228 -16.98 -29.36 3.71
N LYS A 229 -15.90 -29.54 2.93
CA LYS A 229 -15.96 -30.25 1.62
C LYS A 229 -16.37 -31.72 1.75
N LYS A 230 -15.91 -32.42 2.81
CA LYS A 230 -16.35 -33.79 3.11
C LYS A 230 -17.81 -33.87 3.56
N ARG A 231 -18.30 -32.92 4.36
CA ARG A 231 -19.71 -32.91 4.77
C ARG A 231 -20.67 -32.58 3.62
N LYS A 232 -20.24 -31.78 2.64
CA LYS A 232 -21.04 -31.48 1.44
C LYS A 232 -21.14 -32.63 0.44
N SER A 233 -20.29 -33.66 0.54
CA SER A 233 -20.32 -34.86 -0.31
C SER A 233 -21.01 -36.06 0.34
N VAL A 234 -21.49 -35.93 1.58
CA VAL A 234 -22.17 -37.00 2.33
C VAL A 234 -23.64 -36.67 2.60
N ALA A 235 -24.14 -35.52 2.13
CA ALA A 235 -25.56 -35.13 2.27
C ALA A 235 -26.48 -35.70 1.16
N ASP A 236 -26.02 -36.72 0.43
CA ASP A 236 -26.81 -37.49 -0.55
C ASP A 236 -26.57 -39.00 -0.36
N ALA A 237 -26.85 -39.48 0.85
CA ALA A 237 -27.04 -40.89 1.16
C ALA A 237 -27.82 -40.98 2.49
N THR A 238 -29.03 -41.51 2.42
CA THR A 238 -29.96 -41.79 3.52
C THR A 238 -29.47 -42.91 4.45
N ASP A 239 -29.67 -42.69 5.76
CA ASP A 239 -30.06 -43.62 6.84
C ASP A 239 -29.49 -45.06 6.91
N GLU A 240 -28.72 -45.42 7.95
CA GLU A 240 -29.20 -45.97 9.24
C GLU A 240 -28.03 -46.38 10.20
N ASP A 241 -28.35 -46.33 11.50
CA ASP A 241 -27.82 -47.04 12.68
C ASP A 241 -26.53 -46.67 13.44
N GLU A 242 -26.66 -46.81 14.77
CA GLU A 242 -25.91 -46.25 15.91
C GLU A 242 -24.94 -47.27 16.57
N PRO A 243 -24.45 -47.05 17.80
CA PRO A 243 -23.18 -46.44 18.22
C PRO A 243 -22.09 -47.46 18.65
N ASP A 244 -20.81 -47.04 18.80
CA ASP A 244 -20.04 -47.34 20.04
C ASP A 244 -18.64 -46.69 20.18
N VAL A 245 -18.28 -46.44 21.44
CA VAL A 245 -16.97 -46.29 22.14
C VAL A 245 -15.84 -45.39 21.60
N LYS A 246 -15.50 -44.36 22.41
CA LYS A 246 -14.17 -43.69 22.55
C LYS A 246 -13.26 -44.54 23.46
N PRO A 247 -11.90 -44.55 23.36
CA PRO A 247 -11.15 -43.44 23.97
C PRO A 247 -9.73 -43.08 23.46
N SER A 248 -9.37 -41.83 23.77
CA SER A 248 -8.08 -41.19 24.05
C SER A 248 -6.74 -41.91 23.82
N LYS A 249 -5.72 -41.13 23.38
CA LYS A 249 -4.47 -40.92 24.14
C LYS A 249 -3.55 -39.80 23.60
N LEU A 250 -3.24 -38.89 24.52
CA LEU A 250 -1.98 -38.20 24.83
C LEU A 250 -0.77 -38.24 23.84
N ARG A 251 -0.34 -37.04 23.44
CA ARG A 251 0.93 -36.36 23.81
C ARG A 251 2.23 -37.21 23.80
N ARG A 252 3.17 -36.85 22.90
CA ARG A 252 4.61 -36.84 23.21
C ARG A 252 5.26 -35.51 22.79
N ARG A 253 5.79 -34.81 23.79
CA ARG A 253 6.87 -33.82 23.70
C ARG A 253 8.18 -34.58 23.88
N THR A 254 9.19 -34.19 23.11
CA THR A 254 10.64 -34.11 23.42
C THR A 254 11.28 -33.60 22.12
N GLY A 255 12.26 -32.71 22.06
CA GLY A 255 13.11 -32.08 23.07
C GLY A 255 14.48 -31.88 22.43
N SER A 256 14.97 -30.63 22.43
CA SER A 256 16.38 -30.20 22.35
C SER A 256 17.20 -30.54 21.08
N TYR A 257 17.86 -29.55 20.47
CA TYR A 257 19.27 -29.22 20.72
C TYR A 257 19.67 -27.89 20.05
N LYS A 258 20.40 -27.10 20.85
CA LYS A 258 21.39 -26.04 20.55
C LYS A 258 22.39 -26.50 19.45
N ASN A 259 23.17 -25.70 18.73
CA ASN A 259 23.75 -24.38 18.96
C ASN A 259 24.43 -23.90 17.64
N ASP A 260 24.86 -22.64 17.64
CA ASP A 260 26.11 -22.13 17.04
C ASP A 260 26.04 -20.96 16.05
N ILE A 261 26.79 -19.96 16.50
CA ILE A 261 27.08 -18.63 16.02
C ILE A 261 28.30 -18.74 15.10
N LYS A 262 28.27 -18.05 13.96
CA LYS A 262 29.49 -17.50 13.39
C LYS A 262 29.20 -16.14 12.74
N LYS A 263 29.84 -15.12 13.30
CA LYS A 263 30.07 -13.81 12.70
C LYS A 263 31.12 -13.99 11.61
N GLU A 264 30.96 -13.29 10.50
CA GLU A 264 32.07 -12.89 9.63
C GLU A 264 31.76 -11.49 9.10
N GLU A 265 32.69 -10.58 9.37
CA GLU A 265 32.81 -9.26 8.76
C GLU A 265 33.57 -9.44 7.45
N THR A 266 33.14 -8.76 6.39
CA THR A 266 34.00 -8.42 5.25
C THR A 266 33.53 -7.11 4.64
N GLU A 267 34.47 -6.16 4.59
CA GLU A 267 34.37 -4.87 3.92
C GLU A 267 34.59 -4.97 2.40
N SER A 268 34.10 -3.94 1.72
CA SER A 268 34.65 -3.28 0.52
C SER A 268 34.16 -3.66 -0.90
N ASN A 269 33.61 -2.60 -1.53
CA ASN A 269 33.84 -2.02 -2.85
C ASN A 269 33.27 -2.54 -4.19
N ASP A 270 32.95 -1.51 -4.99
CA ASP A 270 32.75 -1.37 -6.45
C ASP A 270 31.44 -1.90 -7.05
N SER A 271 30.47 -1.04 -7.41
CA SER A 271 30.39 -0.03 -8.49
C SER A 271 29.80 -0.60 -9.78
N HIS A 272 28.70 0.01 -10.26
CA HIS A 272 28.54 0.54 -11.62
C HIS A 272 27.08 1.01 -11.84
N GLU A 273 26.99 2.33 -12.02
CA GLU A 273 26.22 3.05 -13.04
C GLU A 273 24.70 3.04 -12.98
N ALA A 274 24.22 4.04 -12.24
CA ALA A 274 22.94 4.67 -12.47
C ALA A 274 23.03 5.65 -13.66
N ASP A 275 22.18 5.49 -14.67
CA ASP A 275 21.84 6.59 -15.58
C ASP A 275 20.87 7.54 -14.88
N THR A 276 21.42 8.33 -13.96
CA THR A 276 20.78 9.47 -13.33
C THR A 276 20.99 10.72 -14.16
N ILE A 277 19.91 11.45 -14.46
CA ILE A 277 19.99 12.86 -14.83
C ILE A 277 20.47 13.61 -13.60
N THR A 278 21.79 13.76 -13.44
CA THR A 278 22.38 14.52 -12.34
C THR A 278 23.71 15.09 -12.77
N ASP A 279 23.69 16.34 -13.25
CA ASP A 279 24.79 17.25 -12.97
C ASP A 279 24.20 18.45 -12.25
N TRP A 280 24.06 18.31 -10.93
CA TRP A 280 23.77 19.42 -10.04
C TRP A 280 25.10 20.12 -9.76
N ASN A 281 25.40 21.18 -10.50
CA ASN A 281 26.64 21.92 -10.29
C ASN A 281 26.40 22.99 -9.21
N VAL A 282 26.79 22.68 -7.98
CA VAL A 282 26.75 23.62 -6.86
C VAL A 282 28.10 24.33 -6.79
N SER A 283 28.11 25.63 -7.02
CA SER A 283 29.29 26.48 -6.91
C SER A 283 29.09 27.53 -5.81
N ARG A 284 30.16 27.89 -5.11
CA ARG A 284 30.13 28.97 -4.12
C ARG A 284 30.69 30.23 -4.74
N ASN A 285 29.89 31.30 -4.74
CA ASN A 285 30.34 32.60 -5.22
C ASN A 285 31.34 33.22 -4.24
N LYS A 286 32.18 34.14 -4.73
CA LYS A 286 33.17 34.89 -3.93
C LYS A 286 32.57 35.68 -2.76
N ASN A 287 31.25 35.92 -2.81
CA ASN A 287 30.49 36.63 -1.77
C ASN A 287 29.90 35.69 -0.69
N GLY A 288 30.19 34.39 -0.76
CA GLY A 288 29.74 33.38 0.22
C GLY A 288 28.40 32.70 -0.10
N GLU A 289 27.70 33.12 -1.14
CA GLU A 289 26.42 32.54 -1.59
C GLU A 289 26.60 31.25 -2.40
N TYR A 290 25.64 30.33 -2.28
CA TYR A 290 25.62 29.07 -3.04
C TYR A 290 24.78 29.23 -4.31
N ARG A 291 25.34 28.86 -5.45
CA ARG A 291 24.66 28.84 -6.75
C ARG A 291 24.52 27.40 -7.23
N LEU A 292 23.29 27.01 -7.53
CA LEU A 292 22.96 25.73 -8.14
C LEU A 292 22.70 25.93 -9.63
N ALA A 293 23.49 25.30 -10.49
CA ALA A 293 23.24 25.23 -11.92
C ALA A 293 22.65 23.86 -12.26
N ILE A 294 21.54 23.87 -13.00
CA ILE A 294 20.79 22.70 -13.43
C ILE A 294 20.78 22.70 -14.95
N THR A 295 21.35 21.68 -15.56
CA THR A 295 21.32 21.52 -17.01
C THR A 295 20.09 20.70 -17.39
N CYS A 296 19.14 21.32 -18.10
CA CYS A 296 17.97 20.63 -18.62
C CYS A 296 18.11 20.39 -20.13
N PRO A 297 17.90 19.15 -20.62
CA PRO A 297 18.10 18.82 -22.04
C PRO A 297 17.04 19.46 -22.96
N LYS A 298 15.88 19.85 -22.41
CA LYS A 298 14.79 20.50 -23.15
C LYS A 298 14.13 21.58 -22.30
N LYS A 299 13.83 22.73 -22.91
CA LYS A 299 13.07 23.84 -22.29
C LYS A 299 11.72 23.39 -21.73
N GLU A 300 11.03 22.51 -22.46
CA GLU A 300 9.75 21.93 -22.05
C GLU A 300 9.83 21.17 -20.72
N CYS A 301 10.90 20.39 -20.51
CA CYS A 301 11.10 19.66 -19.26
C CYS A 301 11.34 20.62 -18.09
N LEU A 302 12.12 21.68 -18.28
CA LEU A 302 12.34 22.72 -17.28
C LEU A 302 11.03 23.40 -16.88
N LEU A 303 10.21 23.78 -17.87
CA LEU A 303 8.92 24.43 -17.63
C LEU A 303 7.93 23.49 -16.90
N GLN A 304 7.87 22.22 -17.28
CA GLN A 304 7.05 21.22 -16.59
C GLN A 304 7.48 21.02 -15.14
N SER A 305 8.79 20.98 -14.86
CA SER A 305 9.31 20.89 -13.49
C SER A 305 8.97 22.11 -12.65
N ILE A 306 9.13 23.33 -13.20
CA ILE A 306 8.76 24.57 -12.51
C ILE A 306 7.26 24.62 -12.23
N GLU A 307 6.43 24.19 -13.18
CA GLU A 307 4.98 24.13 -12.99
C GLU A 307 4.55 23.11 -11.94
N GLY A 308 5.25 21.97 -11.84
CA GLY A 308 5.09 21.01 -10.74
C GLY A 308 5.37 21.64 -9.37
N MET A 309 6.50 22.34 -9.23
CA MET A 309 6.87 23.04 -7.99
C MET A 309 5.85 24.13 -7.61
N ILE A 310 5.33 24.88 -8.58
CA ILE A 310 4.29 25.88 -8.34
C ILE A 310 2.99 25.24 -7.83
N LYS A 311 2.57 24.12 -8.43
CA LYS A 311 1.37 23.39 -7.99
C LYS A 311 1.50 22.90 -6.55
N GLU A 312 2.67 22.37 -6.19
CA GLU A 312 2.96 21.91 -4.83
C GLU A 312 2.97 23.08 -3.83
N ALA A 313 3.67 24.18 -4.16
CA ALA A 313 3.71 25.38 -3.33
C ALA A 313 2.34 26.05 -3.17
N ALA A 314 1.51 26.08 -4.23
CA ALA A 314 0.15 26.60 -4.18
C ALA A 314 -0.75 25.76 -3.28
N ALA A 315 -0.63 24.43 -3.35
CA ALA A 315 -1.36 23.53 -2.45
C ALA A 315 -0.97 23.76 -0.98
N GLU A 316 0.31 24.04 -0.70
CA GLU A 316 0.79 24.31 0.65
C GLU A 316 0.32 25.68 1.18
N VAL A 317 0.26 26.72 0.33
CA VAL A 317 -0.33 28.02 0.69
C VAL A 317 -1.82 27.90 1.01
N LEU A 318 -2.57 27.07 0.27
CA LEU A 318 -4.00 26.84 0.53
C LEU A 318 -4.24 26.10 1.85
N ARG A 319 -3.35 25.16 2.20
CA ARG A 319 -3.39 24.47 3.50
C ARG A 319 -3.05 25.39 4.67
N ASN A 320 -2.15 26.36 4.46
CA ASN A 320 -1.61 27.22 5.50
C ASN A 320 -1.66 28.71 5.10
N PRO A 321 -2.86 29.33 5.05
CA PRO A 321 -3.03 30.66 4.48
C PRO A 321 -2.31 31.77 5.26
N ASN A 322 -2.05 31.59 6.55
CA ASN A 322 -1.43 32.63 7.40
C ASN A 322 0.11 32.63 7.37
N GLN A 323 0.75 31.72 6.63
CA GLN A 323 2.21 31.65 6.52
C GLN A 323 2.75 32.54 5.39
N GLU A 324 3.39 33.64 5.77
CA GLU A 324 3.94 34.61 4.82
C GLU A 324 5.15 34.07 4.03
N SER A 325 5.95 33.18 4.63
CA SER A 325 7.09 32.51 4.00
C SER A 325 6.68 31.67 2.78
N LEU A 326 5.57 30.93 2.87
CA LEU A 326 5.03 30.10 1.80
C LEU A 326 4.50 30.96 0.64
N ARG A 327 3.80 32.05 0.95
CA ARG A 327 3.36 33.03 -0.07
C ARG A 327 4.54 33.67 -0.80
N ARG A 328 5.60 34.01 -0.06
CA ARG A 328 6.84 34.55 -0.62
C ARG A 328 7.56 33.54 -1.51
N HIS A 329 7.60 32.27 -1.10
CA HIS A 329 8.16 31.18 -1.90
C HIS A 329 7.36 30.95 -3.21
N ALA A 330 6.04 30.89 -3.14
CA ALA A 330 5.19 30.75 -4.32
C ALA A 330 5.37 31.91 -5.33
N LYS A 331 5.50 33.15 -4.84
CA LYS A 331 5.83 34.32 -5.69
C LYS A 331 7.19 34.19 -6.38
N LYS A 332 8.22 33.68 -5.67
CA LYS A 332 9.54 33.43 -6.24
C LYS A 332 9.51 32.37 -7.34
N LEU A 333 8.73 31.30 -7.17
CA LEU A 333 8.56 30.27 -8.19
C LEU A 333 7.80 30.79 -9.43
N LEU A 334 6.82 31.68 -9.24
CA LEU A 334 6.13 32.32 -10.36
C LEU A 334 7.08 33.23 -11.15
N HIS A 335 7.95 33.97 -10.46
CA HIS A 335 9.01 34.75 -11.10
C HIS A 335 10.00 33.85 -11.87
N LEU A 336 10.40 32.71 -11.28
CA LEU A 336 11.24 31.71 -11.93
C LEU A 336 10.59 31.16 -13.22
N LYS A 337 9.28 30.91 -13.21
CA LYS A 337 8.52 30.47 -14.40
C LYS A 337 8.62 31.49 -15.52
N ASN A 338 8.47 32.78 -15.22
CA ASN A 338 8.54 33.84 -16.21
C ASN A 338 9.95 33.93 -16.82
N CYS A 339 11.00 33.91 -15.98
CA CYS A 339 12.38 33.90 -16.47
C CYS A 339 12.68 32.67 -17.34
N ALA A 340 12.13 31.50 -17.00
CA ALA A 340 12.31 30.29 -17.80
C ALA A 340 11.56 30.31 -19.14
N HIS A 341 10.49 31.11 -19.28
CA HIS A 341 9.81 31.30 -20.58
C HIS A 341 10.61 32.19 -21.52
N GLU A 342 11.36 33.16 -20.98
CA GLU A 342 12.22 34.09 -21.71
C GLU A 342 13.55 33.48 -22.18
N LEU A 343 13.90 32.27 -21.72
CA LEU A 343 15.06 31.55 -22.22
C LEU A 343 14.86 31.16 -23.71
N PRO A 344 15.89 31.27 -24.56
CA PRO A 344 15.81 30.98 -25.99
C PRO A 344 15.39 29.53 -26.30
#